data_AF-A0A834C9K3-F1
#
_entry.id   AF-A0A834C9K3-F1
#
_cell.length_a   1.000
_cell.length_b   1.000
_cell.length_c   1.000
_cell.angle_alpha   90.00
_cell.angle_beta   90.00
_cell.angle_gamma   90.00
#
_symmetry.space_group_name_H-M   'P 1'
#
loop_
_entity.id
_entity.type
_entity.pdbx_description
1 polymer ?
#
loop_
_entity_poly.entity_id
_entity_poly.type
_entity_poly.pdbx_seq_one_letter_code
_entity_poly.pdbx_strand_id
1 'polypeptide(L)'
;MGDTFTFPNKITYRCDDGYELATQAASLSCQSDGTWSKRNIICLPAPCLLPGNVSVPHLVVSGRKLTPVGETITLSCPPGFYLQGSALAECQVGGGWAPSISTVSCEVVVCEKPTPLLHGVIEGDSYNYGDLVLYSCLPGFDMKGDAFQTCQADRTWSGTQPVCVASAEHACGPPPIVRHAQFKITEESHLRNVSYLCDTGMQLMGPKTLTCQADGTWSLPAPTCEVARSCDGPVQLLNGRVQDHNLNSGRALEFQCDKGFSLVGDHLVVCLGGNTWSSAFPTCQPKSCPPPPGWRGNASRSVGSPQEFYVGQSLPVSCPKGQKVRGSGSITCRPDQTWTSVGSVCETVCWMPCQNGGVCQRPNACTCQEGWMGRLCEEPICILPCLNGGRCVAPYKCECPAGWTGTRCQTAVCSSPCLNGGRCVRPNRCSCSPGWSGHDCSRKRKSVYYHF
;
A
#
# COMPACT_ATOMS: atom_id res chain seq x y z
N MET A 1 90.29 -56.71 54.08
CA MET A 1 90.74 -56.21 55.39
C MET A 1 91.30 -57.37 56.19
N GLY A 2 92.53 -57.23 56.68
CA GLY A 2 93.22 -58.22 57.47
C GLY A 2 94.72 -57.98 57.41
N ASP A 3 95.37 -57.99 58.58
CA ASP A 3 96.81 -57.75 58.71
C ASP A 3 97.59 -59.05 59.02
N THR A 4 96.88 -60.19 59.09
CA THR A 4 97.45 -61.49 59.44
C THR A 4 96.82 -62.60 58.59
N PHE A 5 97.65 -63.33 57.85
CA PHE A 5 97.22 -64.28 56.80
C PHE A 5 97.50 -65.76 57.14
N THR A 6 97.59 -66.09 58.44
CA THR A 6 97.99 -67.41 58.96
C THR A 6 96.82 -68.17 59.62
N PHE A 7 96.84 -69.51 59.66
CA PHE A 7 95.87 -70.33 60.40
C PHE A 7 95.90 -70.01 61.91
N PRO A 8 94.76 -69.82 62.61
CA PRO A 8 93.35 -70.02 62.22
C PRO A 8 92.61 -68.72 61.85
N ASN A 9 93.30 -67.71 61.35
CA ASN A 9 92.72 -66.38 61.08
C ASN A 9 91.82 -66.36 59.83
N LYS A 10 90.99 -65.32 59.76
CA LYS A 10 90.09 -65.05 58.62
C LYS A 10 90.36 -63.67 58.04
N ILE A 11 90.27 -63.54 56.71
CA ILE A 11 90.28 -62.25 56.02
C ILE A 11 88.85 -61.85 55.69
N THR A 12 88.52 -60.57 55.85
CA THR A 12 87.17 -60.06 55.57
C THR A 12 87.23 -59.13 54.35
N TYR A 13 86.37 -59.39 53.37
CA TYR A 13 86.17 -58.54 52.22
C TYR A 13 85.04 -57.54 52.51
N ARG A 14 85.20 -56.33 51.98
CA ARG A 14 84.13 -55.33 51.92
C ARG A 14 83.84 -55.09 50.45
N CYS A 15 82.57 -54.88 50.13
CA CYS A 15 82.21 -54.41 48.79
C CYS A 15 82.58 -52.93 48.65
N ASP A 16 82.83 -52.50 47.42
CA ASP A 16 83.02 -51.09 47.09
C ASP A 16 81.71 -50.31 47.30
N ASP A 17 81.81 -49.00 47.48
CA ASP A 17 80.65 -48.14 47.73
C ASP A 17 79.59 -48.30 46.62
N GLY A 18 78.34 -48.51 47.02
CA GLY A 18 77.22 -48.78 46.10
C GLY A 18 76.99 -50.26 45.75
N TYR A 19 77.78 -51.18 46.31
CA TYR A 19 77.58 -52.64 46.17
C TYR A 19 77.33 -53.30 47.53
N GLU A 20 76.42 -54.27 47.57
CA GLU A 20 76.11 -55.08 48.75
C GLU A 20 76.59 -56.54 48.59
N LEU A 21 76.89 -57.17 49.72
CA LEU A 21 77.38 -58.54 49.75
C LEU A 21 76.23 -59.52 49.46
N ALA A 22 76.28 -60.21 48.32
CA ALA A 22 75.26 -61.18 47.93
C ALA A 22 75.43 -62.56 48.62
N THR A 23 76.60 -62.84 49.18
CA THR A 23 76.95 -64.12 49.80
C THR A 23 76.83 -64.08 51.33
N GLN A 24 76.42 -65.18 51.96
CA GLN A 24 76.17 -65.25 53.42
C GLN A 24 77.38 -64.98 54.32
N ALA A 25 78.60 -65.09 53.79
CA ALA A 25 79.83 -64.86 54.56
C ALA A 25 80.78 -63.91 53.82
N ALA A 26 81.15 -62.81 54.47
CA ALA A 26 82.06 -61.79 53.94
C ALA A 26 83.55 -62.14 54.13
N SER A 27 83.86 -63.29 54.71
CA SER A 27 85.23 -63.65 55.10
C SER A 27 85.68 -64.91 54.40
N LEU A 28 86.98 -65.09 54.20
CA LEU A 28 87.59 -66.38 53.87
C LEU A 28 88.40 -66.85 55.07
N SER A 29 88.33 -68.14 55.37
CA SER A 29 89.04 -68.75 56.51
C SER A 29 90.30 -69.47 56.00
N CYS A 30 91.45 -69.21 56.63
CA CYS A 30 92.69 -69.92 56.33
C CYS A 30 92.62 -71.31 56.96
N GLN A 31 92.79 -72.37 56.17
CA GLN A 31 92.68 -73.76 56.60
C GLN A 31 94.04 -74.33 57.04
N SER A 32 94.04 -75.44 57.78
CA SER A 32 95.27 -76.07 58.28
C SER A 32 96.17 -76.63 57.16
N ASP A 33 95.64 -76.80 55.95
CA ASP A 33 96.36 -77.20 54.74
C ASP A 33 97.05 -76.02 54.01
N GLY A 34 96.96 -74.81 54.57
CA GLY A 34 97.53 -73.59 53.99
C GLY A 34 96.69 -72.97 52.87
N THR A 35 95.49 -73.48 52.58
CA THR A 35 94.59 -72.92 51.56
C THR A 35 93.45 -72.09 52.15
N TRP A 36 92.96 -71.11 51.39
CA TRP A 36 91.74 -70.39 51.76
C TRP A 36 90.50 -71.21 51.40
N SER A 37 89.45 -71.08 52.23
CA SER A 37 88.15 -71.67 51.95
C SER A 37 87.67 -71.35 50.52
N LYS A 38 87.33 -72.37 49.72
CA LYS A 38 86.84 -72.24 48.33
C LYS A 38 85.39 -71.72 48.27
N ARG A 39 85.18 -70.48 48.71
CA ARG A 39 83.91 -69.76 48.54
C ARG A 39 84.16 -68.47 47.78
N ASN A 40 83.29 -68.18 46.82
CA ASN A 40 83.32 -66.92 46.09
C ASN A 40 82.65 -65.84 46.95
N ILE A 41 83.20 -64.64 46.92
CA ILE A 41 82.61 -63.45 47.56
C ILE A 41 82.10 -62.58 46.42
N ILE A 42 80.78 -62.45 46.32
CA ILE A 42 80.12 -61.73 45.22
C ILE A 42 79.48 -60.47 45.79
N CYS A 43 79.82 -59.34 45.19
CA CYS A 43 79.22 -58.05 45.47
C CYS A 43 78.28 -57.70 44.30
N LEU A 44 77.02 -57.42 44.60
CA LEU A 44 76.03 -56.98 43.61
C LEU A 44 75.69 -55.51 43.85
N PRO A 45 75.32 -54.75 42.82
CA PRO A 45 74.88 -53.37 43.00
C PRO A 45 73.73 -53.30 44.00
N ALA A 46 73.86 -52.43 45.00
CA ALA A 46 72.82 -52.26 46.02
C ALA A 46 71.57 -51.62 45.37
N PRO A 47 70.36 -52.16 45.60
CA PRO A 47 69.14 -51.60 45.06
C PRO A 47 68.82 -50.23 45.69
N CYS A 48 68.22 -49.33 44.92
CA CYS A 48 67.75 -48.05 45.41
C CYS A 48 66.48 -48.22 46.26
N LEU A 49 66.43 -47.51 47.40
CA LEU A 49 65.24 -47.45 48.24
C LEU A 49 64.21 -46.49 47.63
N LEU A 50 62.94 -46.90 47.64
CA LEU A 50 61.84 -46.03 47.26
C LEU A 50 61.76 -44.85 48.27
N PRO A 51 61.84 -43.60 47.81
CA PRO A 51 61.82 -42.45 48.70
C PRO A 51 60.42 -42.28 49.31
N GLY A 52 60.33 -42.38 50.64
CA GLY A 52 59.07 -42.30 51.38
C GLY A 52 58.66 -40.88 51.82
N ASN A 53 59.60 -39.93 51.83
CA ASN A 53 59.35 -38.54 52.21
C ASN A 53 60.09 -37.61 51.24
N VAL A 54 59.39 -37.23 50.17
CA VAL A 54 59.93 -36.34 49.14
C VAL A 54 59.51 -34.91 49.49
N SER A 55 60.44 -33.96 49.40
CA SER A 55 60.20 -32.54 49.65
C SER A 55 59.37 -31.84 48.56
N VAL A 56 58.95 -32.56 47.53
CA VAL A 56 58.18 -32.03 46.39
C VAL A 56 56.69 -32.20 46.71
N PRO A 57 55.91 -31.10 46.78
CA PRO A 57 54.49 -31.17 47.12
C PRO A 57 53.69 -31.87 46.02
N HIS A 58 52.66 -32.62 46.42
CA HIS A 58 51.74 -33.36 45.55
C HIS A 58 52.36 -34.46 44.67
N LEU A 59 53.67 -34.70 44.73
CA LEU A 59 54.32 -35.75 43.93
C LEU A 59 53.96 -37.15 44.45
N VAL A 60 53.52 -38.02 43.53
CA VAL A 60 53.24 -39.43 43.79
C VAL A 60 54.31 -40.29 43.12
N VAL A 61 55.10 -40.99 43.94
CA VAL A 61 56.16 -41.89 43.50
C VAL A 61 55.66 -43.32 43.56
N SER A 62 55.64 -44.00 42.41
CA SER A 62 55.20 -45.39 42.28
C SER A 62 56.35 -46.27 41.81
N GLY A 63 56.60 -47.38 42.52
CA GLY A 63 57.71 -48.26 42.21
C GLY A 63 57.89 -49.38 43.22
N ARG A 64 58.95 -50.17 43.01
CA ARG A 64 59.33 -51.23 43.95
C ARG A 64 60.03 -50.62 45.17
N LYS A 65 59.78 -51.16 46.36
CA LYS A 65 60.43 -50.71 47.62
C LYS A 65 61.95 -50.76 47.53
N LEU A 66 62.47 -51.79 46.86
CA LEU A 66 63.87 -51.99 46.50
C LEU A 66 63.93 -52.13 44.98
N THR A 67 64.51 -51.14 44.31
CA THR A 67 64.59 -51.09 42.84
C THR A 67 66.01 -51.44 42.40
N PRO A 68 66.23 -52.51 41.61
CA PRO A 68 67.54 -52.83 41.06
C PRO A 68 68.13 -51.68 40.23
N VAL A 69 69.46 -51.58 40.22
CA VAL A 69 70.17 -50.61 39.37
C VAL A 69 69.80 -50.83 37.90
N GLY A 70 69.46 -49.75 37.20
CA GLY A 70 68.97 -49.78 35.82
C GLY A 70 67.44 -49.94 35.68
N GLU A 71 66.71 -50.27 36.75
CA GLU A 71 65.24 -50.18 36.75
C GLU A 71 64.77 -48.75 37.09
N THR A 72 63.60 -48.39 36.59
CA THR A 72 63.01 -47.06 36.76
C THR A 72 61.79 -47.08 37.67
N ILE A 73 61.59 -45.98 38.41
CA ILE A 73 60.34 -45.67 39.11
C ILE A 73 59.54 -44.63 38.34
N THR A 74 58.22 -44.60 38.57
CA THR A 74 57.31 -43.66 37.93
C THR A 74 56.99 -42.50 38.86
N LEU A 75 57.15 -41.29 38.33
CA LEU A 75 56.81 -40.03 38.97
C LEU A 75 55.51 -39.52 38.34
N SER A 76 54.52 -39.22 39.17
CA SER A 76 53.19 -38.77 38.71
C SER A 76 52.62 -37.72 39.64
N CYS A 77 51.70 -36.91 39.13
CA CYS A 77 50.96 -35.93 39.91
C CYS A 77 49.48 -36.31 39.96
N PRO A 78 48.75 -35.95 41.03
CA PRO A 78 47.31 -36.16 41.13
C PRO A 78 46.56 -35.29 40.11
N PRO A 79 45.27 -35.62 39.83
CA PRO A 79 44.43 -34.80 38.96
C PRO A 79 44.41 -33.33 39.38
N GLY A 80 44.52 -32.43 38.40
CA GLY A 80 44.64 -30.98 38.61
C GLY A 80 46.06 -30.45 38.70
N PHE A 81 47.05 -31.34 38.69
CA PHE A 81 48.46 -31.00 38.58
C PHE A 81 49.08 -31.74 37.39
N TYR A 82 49.98 -31.07 36.68
CA TYR A 82 50.79 -31.70 35.66
C TYR A 82 52.24 -31.80 36.13
N LEU A 83 52.93 -32.85 35.68
CA LEU A 83 54.33 -33.06 35.99
C LEU A 83 55.20 -32.23 35.07
N GLN A 84 56.02 -31.35 35.64
CA GLN A 84 57.09 -30.65 34.95
C GLN A 84 58.42 -31.34 35.25
N GLY A 85 59.05 -31.89 34.22
CA GLY A 85 60.28 -32.68 34.32
C GLY A 85 60.09 -34.12 33.83
N SER A 86 60.96 -35.03 34.26
CA SER A 86 60.91 -36.43 33.81
C SER A 86 59.87 -37.24 34.58
N ALA A 87 59.04 -38.00 33.87
CA ALA A 87 58.09 -38.95 34.46
C ALA A 87 58.76 -40.25 34.98
N LEU A 88 60.03 -40.45 34.64
CA LEU A 88 60.80 -41.64 35.00
C LEU A 88 62.11 -41.24 35.65
N ALA A 89 62.47 -41.93 36.73
CA ALA A 89 63.77 -41.83 37.36
C ALA A 89 64.41 -43.21 37.46
N GLU A 90 65.65 -43.33 37.00
CA GLU A 90 66.41 -44.58 36.95
C GLU A 90 67.30 -44.73 38.19
N CYS A 91 67.34 -45.93 38.77
CA CYS A 91 68.22 -46.25 39.88
C CYS A 91 69.68 -46.34 39.41
N GLN A 92 70.53 -45.47 39.95
CA GLN A 92 71.95 -45.41 39.65
C GLN A 92 72.80 -46.16 40.69
N VAL A 93 73.99 -46.62 40.27
CA VAL A 93 74.98 -47.20 41.18
C VAL A 93 75.34 -46.18 42.25
N GLY A 94 75.27 -46.57 43.53
CA GLY A 94 75.43 -45.65 44.67
C GLY A 94 74.12 -45.22 45.34
N GLY A 95 72.96 -45.71 44.88
CA GLY A 95 71.67 -45.54 45.55
C GLY A 95 70.94 -44.23 45.24
N GLY A 96 71.38 -43.50 44.20
CA GLY A 96 70.75 -42.27 43.72
C GLY A 96 69.74 -42.50 42.59
N TRP A 97 68.89 -41.51 42.36
CA TRP A 97 67.91 -41.49 41.27
C TRP A 97 68.30 -40.46 40.21
N ALA A 98 68.28 -40.85 38.93
CA ALA A 98 68.60 -39.97 37.80
C ALA A 98 67.43 -39.88 36.79
N PRO A 99 66.97 -38.68 36.41
CA PRO A 99 67.31 -37.38 37.00
C PRO A 99 66.88 -37.29 38.47
N SER A 100 67.49 -36.36 39.23
CA SER A 100 67.18 -36.21 40.65
C SER A 100 65.70 -35.90 40.86
N ILE A 101 65.06 -36.57 41.80
CA ILE A 101 63.63 -36.36 42.11
C ILE A 101 63.36 -34.92 42.58
N SER A 102 64.38 -34.22 43.09
CA SER A 102 64.28 -32.80 43.45
C SER A 102 64.16 -31.85 42.26
N THR A 103 64.37 -32.31 41.01
CA THR A 103 64.27 -31.47 39.81
C THR A 103 62.89 -31.53 39.15
N VAL A 104 61.97 -32.34 39.67
CA VAL A 104 60.59 -32.37 39.17
C VAL A 104 59.67 -31.51 40.05
N SER A 105 58.64 -30.94 39.44
CA SER A 105 57.59 -30.18 40.14
C SER A 105 56.21 -30.60 39.64
N CYS A 106 55.24 -30.62 40.55
CA CYS A 106 53.82 -30.73 40.21
C CYS A 106 53.25 -29.31 40.18
N GLU A 107 52.93 -28.82 38.99
CA GLU A 107 52.35 -27.49 38.80
C GLU A 107 50.84 -27.59 38.55
N VAL A 108 50.10 -26.59 39.01
CA VAL A 108 48.64 -26.55 38.83
C VAL A 108 48.31 -26.45 37.34
N VAL A 109 47.34 -27.24 36.91
CA VAL A 109 46.78 -27.14 35.55
C VAL A 109 45.98 -25.85 35.43
N VAL A 110 46.34 -25.02 34.46
CA VAL A 110 45.65 -23.76 34.12
C VAL A 110 45.19 -23.85 32.67
N CYS A 111 43.90 -23.65 32.45
CA CYS A 111 43.31 -23.62 31.11
C CYS A 111 43.56 -22.27 30.43
N GLU A 112 43.52 -22.25 29.10
CA GLU A 112 43.63 -21.00 28.34
C GLU A 112 42.44 -20.08 28.66
N LYS A 113 42.69 -18.78 28.75
CA LYS A 113 41.64 -17.79 28.99
C LYS A 113 40.62 -17.85 27.83
N PRO A 114 39.31 -18.01 28.12
CA PRO A 114 38.28 -18.05 27.09
C PRO A 114 38.27 -16.80 26.21
N THR A 115 37.99 -16.97 24.92
CA THR A 115 37.88 -15.84 23.99
C THR A 115 36.67 -14.96 24.32
N PRO A 116 36.71 -13.64 24.06
CA PRO A 116 35.57 -12.76 24.33
C PRO A 116 34.30 -13.23 23.61
N LEU A 117 33.19 -13.33 24.35
CA LEU A 117 31.90 -13.74 23.82
C LEU A 117 31.21 -12.55 23.15
N LEU A 118 31.01 -12.61 21.83
CA LEU A 118 30.29 -11.57 21.10
C LEU A 118 28.81 -11.54 21.53
N HIS A 119 28.29 -10.35 21.85
CA HIS A 119 26.93 -10.15 22.38
C HIS A 119 26.63 -10.89 23.69
N GLY A 120 27.66 -11.16 24.50
CA GLY A 120 27.53 -11.77 25.81
C GLY A 120 28.59 -11.29 26.80
N VAL A 121 28.54 -11.85 27.99
CA VAL A 121 29.46 -11.59 29.10
C VAL A 121 29.96 -12.94 29.63
N ILE A 122 31.21 -12.95 30.08
CA ILE A 122 31.87 -14.10 30.68
C ILE A 122 32.15 -13.76 32.14
N GLU A 123 31.66 -14.59 33.06
CA GLU A 123 31.89 -14.46 34.50
C GLU A 123 32.88 -15.54 34.95
N GLY A 124 34.05 -15.11 35.45
CA GLY A 124 35.11 -16.01 35.91
C GLY A 124 36.49 -15.35 35.88
N ASP A 125 37.12 -15.24 37.05
CA ASP A 125 38.39 -14.51 37.25
C ASP A 125 39.59 -15.47 37.44
N SER A 126 39.34 -16.77 37.54
CA SER A 126 40.34 -17.83 37.72
C SER A 126 40.11 -18.97 36.71
N TYR A 127 41.21 -19.60 36.28
CA TYR A 127 41.24 -20.61 35.21
C TYR A 127 42.01 -21.87 35.63
N ASN A 128 42.09 -22.13 36.94
CA ASN A 128 42.73 -23.32 37.49
C ASN A 128 41.83 -24.55 37.30
N TYR A 129 42.42 -25.74 37.36
CA TYR A 129 41.68 -26.99 37.31
C TYR A 129 40.49 -27.01 38.27
N GLY A 130 39.32 -27.35 37.74
CA GLY A 130 38.05 -27.37 38.48
C GLY A 130 37.32 -26.02 38.56
N ASP A 131 37.95 -24.91 38.14
CA ASP A 131 37.28 -23.62 38.08
C ASP A 131 36.19 -23.63 37.01
N LEU A 132 35.11 -22.89 37.30
CA LEU A 132 33.95 -22.74 36.45
C LEU A 132 33.90 -21.33 35.87
N VAL A 133 33.69 -21.26 34.55
CA VAL A 133 33.40 -20.03 33.83
C VAL A 133 31.96 -20.09 33.38
N LEU A 134 31.18 -19.06 33.73
CA LEU A 134 29.78 -18.92 33.35
C LEU A 134 29.66 -17.96 32.17
N TYR A 135 28.83 -18.33 31.21
CA TYR A 135 28.51 -17.50 30.05
C TYR A 135 27.09 -16.96 30.19
N SER A 136 26.90 -15.70 29.82
CA SER A 136 25.60 -15.05 29.83
C SER A 136 25.44 -14.23 28.55
N CYS A 137 24.36 -14.45 27.80
CA CYS A 137 24.06 -13.61 26.65
C CYS A 137 23.42 -12.28 27.09
N LEU A 138 23.71 -11.21 26.35
CA LEU A 138 23.04 -9.92 26.56
C LEU A 138 21.55 -10.04 26.22
N PRO A 139 20.68 -9.17 26.77
CA PRO A 139 19.26 -9.16 26.42
C PRO A 139 19.02 -9.10 24.90
N GLY A 140 18.12 -9.95 24.40
CA GLY A 140 17.81 -10.07 22.96
C GLY A 140 18.63 -11.11 22.20
N PHE A 141 19.46 -11.89 22.89
CA PHE A 141 20.24 -13.00 22.31
C PHE A 141 20.00 -14.29 23.10
N ASP A 142 19.72 -15.38 22.39
CA ASP A 142 19.62 -16.73 22.94
C ASP A 142 20.97 -17.44 22.86
N MET A 143 21.27 -18.22 23.89
CA MET A 143 22.50 -19.00 23.95
C MET A 143 22.36 -20.31 23.19
N LYS A 144 23.31 -20.58 22.29
CA LYS A 144 23.46 -21.88 21.63
C LYS A 144 24.80 -22.51 22.02
N GLY A 145 24.76 -23.52 22.88
CA GLY A 145 25.93 -24.23 23.39
C GLY A 145 25.86 -24.41 24.90
N ASP A 146 27.02 -24.61 25.53
CA ASP A 146 27.13 -24.87 26.97
C ASP A 146 27.14 -23.57 27.77
N ALA A 147 26.26 -23.43 28.76
CA ALA A 147 26.14 -22.22 29.57
C ALA A 147 27.32 -21.99 30.53
N PHE A 148 28.07 -23.03 30.81
CA PHE A 148 29.25 -22.97 31.66
C PHE A 148 30.29 -23.97 31.15
N GLN A 149 31.56 -23.70 31.46
CA GLN A 149 32.65 -24.63 31.20
C GLN A 149 33.50 -24.78 32.46
N THR A 150 34.07 -25.97 32.64
CA THR A 150 34.96 -26.32 33.74
C THR A 150 36.34 -26.67 33.19
N CYS A 151 37.39 -26.15 33.83
CA CYS A 151 38.77 -26.44 33.42
C CYS A 151 39.15 -27.89 33.76
N GLN A 152 39.55 -28.66 32.77
CA GLN A 152 39.87 -30.09 32.89
C GLN A 152 41.36 -30.35 33.09
N ALA A 153 41.70 -31.60 33.45
CA ALA A 153 43.07 -32.02 33.74
C ALA A 153 43.99 -32.03 32.49
N ASP A 154 43.41 -32.07 31.28
CA ASP A 154 44.12 -32.02 30.01
C ASP A 154 44.40 -30.59 29.51
N ARG A 155 44.13 -29.58 30.35
CA ARG A 155 44.21 -28.13 30.07
C ARG A 155 43.16 -27.62 29.07
N THR A 156 42.13 -28.41 28.79
CA THR A 156 41.01 -27.98 27.96
C THR A 156 39.80 -27.63 28.80
N TRP A 157 38.89 -26.86 28.21
CA TRP A 157 37.59 -26.59 28.82
C TRP A 157 36.59 -27.70 28.48
N SER A 158 35.73 -28.03 29.43
CA SER A 158 34.66 -28.99 29.21
C SER A 158 33.63 -28.46 28.21
N GLY A 159 33.35 -29.22 27.16
CA GLY A 159 32.29 -28.88 26.20
C GLY A 159 32.75 -27.84 25.18
N THR A 160 31.83 -26.97 24.78
CA THR A 160 32.05 -25.99 23.71
C THR A 160 31.64 -24.60 24.15
N GLN A 161 32.43 -23.59 23.77
CA GLN A 161 32.08 -22.20 24.03
C GLN A 161 30.77 -21.85 23.31
N PRO A 162 29.76 -21.29 24.02
CA PRO A 162 28.47 -21.00 23.43
C PRO A 162 28.56 -19.81 22.47
N VAL A 163 27.60 -19.75 21.54
CA VAL A 163 27.40 -18.60 20.66
C VAL A 163 26.07 -17.94 21.01
N CYS A 164 26.11 -16.63 21.28
CA CYS A 164 24.90 -15.83 21.44
C CYS A 164 24.35 -15.50 20.06
N VAL A 165 23.24 -16.15 19.71
CA VAL A 165 22.49 -15.88 18.48
C VAL A 165 21.35 -14.94 18.82
N ALA A 166 20.93 -14.07 17.89
CA ALA A 166 19.77 -13.21 18.14
C ALA A 166 18.57 -14.08 18.55
N SER A 167 17.89 -13.72 19.64
CA SER A 167 16.91 -14.59 20.27
C SER A 167 15.74 -14.85 19.32
N ALA A 168 15.27 -16.09 19.31
CA ALA A 168 14.16 -16.51 18.46
C ALA A 168 12.81 -15.98 18.96
N GLU A 169 12.77 -15.32 20.11
CA GLU A 169 11.62 -14.50 20.51
C GLU A 169 11.55 -13.17 19.72
N HIS A 170 12.63 -12.81 19.02
CA HIS A 170 12.67 -11.82 17.95
C HIS A 170 12.90 -12.46 16.56
N ALA A 171 12.95 -13.79 16.48
CA ALA A 171 12.74 -14.49 15.22
C ALA A 171 11.25 -14.72 15.07
N CYS A 172 10.71 -14.29 13.95
CA CYS A 172 9.31 -14.47 13.70
C CYS A 172 9.00 -15.98 13.73
N GLY A 173 7.87 -16.34 14.34
CA GLY A 173 7.34 -17.71 14.28
C GLY A 173 7.20 -18.20 12.82
N PRO A 174 6.78 -19.46 12.59
CA PRO A 174 6.62 -19.98 11.24
C PRO A 174 5.87 -18.98 10.32
N PRO A 175 6.35 -18.74 9.08
CA PRO A 175 5.74 -17.78 8.16
C PRO A 175 4.22 -17.98 8.04
N PRO A 176 3.42 -16.91 7.93
CA PRO A 176 1.96 -17.01 7.77
C PRO A 176 1.60 -17.97 6.63
N ILE A 177 0.72 -18.93 6.88
CA ILE A 177 0.32 -19.90 5.87
C ILE A 177 -0.64 -19.20 4.90
N VAL A 178 -0.20 -19.01 3.66
CA VAL A 178 -1.02 -18.48 2.56
C VAL A 178 -1.54 -19.64 1.74
N ARG A 179 -2.88 -19.77 1.64
CA ARG A 179 -3.50 -20.85 0.85
C ARG A 179 -3.06 -20.75 -0.60
N HIS A 180 -2.74 -21.89 -1.20
CA HIS A 180 -2.27 -21.98 -2.60
C HIS A 180 -0.97 -21.20 -2.89
N ALA A 181 -0.12 -21.05 -1.88
CA ALA A 181 1.19 -20.43 -2.01
C ALA A 181 2.27 -21.28 -1.34
N GLN A 182 3.41 -21.38 -2.00
CA GLN A 182 4.65 -21.89 -1.42
C GLN A 182 5.53 -20.72 -1.02
N PHE A 183 6.39 -20.92 -0.02
CA PHE A 183 7.32 -19.89 0.41
C PHE A 183 8.77 -20.37 0.35
N LYS A 184 9.68 -19.47 -0.02
CA LYS A 184 11.13 -19.69 -0.03
C LYS A 184 11.81 -18.74 0.94
N ILE A 185 12.67 -19.31 1.78
CA ILE A 185 13.54 -18.58 2.69
C ILE A 185 14.77 -18.15 1.88
N THR A 186 15.04 -16.86 1.83
CA THR A 186 16.21 -16.29 1.14
C THR A 186 17.44 -16.50 2.04
N GLU A 187 18.41 -17.30 1.61
CA GLU A 187 19.54 -17.77 2.44
C GLU A 187 20.67 -16.75 2.66
N GLU A 188 20.60 -15.56 2.08
CA GLU A 188 21.69 -14.58 2.20
C GLU A 188 21.47 -13.67 3.41
N SER A 189 22.21 -14.00 4.49
CA SER A 189 22.47 -13.21 5.69
C SER A 189 21.26 -12.95 6.62
N HIS A 190 21.17 -13.79 7.66
CA HIS A 190 20.33 -13.62 8.86
C HIS A 190 18.81 -13.56 8.63
N LEU A 191 18.17 -14.74 8.67
CA LEU A 191 16.76 -15.03 9.06
C LEU A 191 15.77 -13.85 9.15
N ARG A 192 15.54 -13.09 8.08
CA ARG A 192 14.61 -11.95 8.16
C ARG A 192 13.56 -11.87 7.06
N ASN A 193 13.75 -12.48 5.89
CA ASN A 193 12.81 -12.30 4.78
C ASN A 193 12.37 -13.63 4.17
N VAL A 194 11.05 -13.80 4.04
CA VAL A 194 10.41 -14.95 3.37
C VAL A 194 9.69 -14.45 2.12
N SER A 195 9.91 -15.13 0.99
CA SER A 195 9.28 -14.81 -0.28
C SER A 195 8.17 -15.81 -0.60
N TYR A 196 6.99 -15.33 -0.97
CA TYR A 196 5.85 -16.18 -1.33
C TYR A 196 5.70 -16.29 -2.85
N LEU A 197 5.27 -17.47 -3.30
CA LEU A 197 5.04 -17.83 -4.69
C LEU A 197 3.73 -18.61 -4.78
N CYS A 198 2.75 -18.11 -5.53
CA CYS A 198 1.48 -18.81 -5.73
C CYS A 198 1.64 -20.05 -6.62
N ASP A 199 0.75 -21.03 -6.44
CA ASP A 199 0.63 -22.17 -7.35
C ASP A 199 0.20 -21.71 -8.75
N THR A 200 0.44 -22.55 -9.77
CA THR A 200 0.17 -22.25 -11.19
C THR A 200 -1.26 -21.76 -11.43
N GLY A 201 -1.41 -20.60 -12.07
CA GLY A 201 -2.72 -20.01 -12.43
C GLY A 201 -3.29 -19.01 -11.41
N MET A 202 -2.55 -18.70 -10.35
CA MET A 202 -2.95 -17.76 -9.30
C MET A 202 -1.98 -16.60 -9.18
N GLN A 203 -2.47 -15.45 -8.74
CA GLN A 203 -1.67 -14.25 -8.58
C GLN A 203 -1.56 -13.83 -7.11
N LEU A 204 -0.38 -13.34 -6.76
CA LEU A 204 -0.05 -12.91 -5.41
C LEU A 204 -0.50 -11.47 -5.21
N MET A 205 -1.49 -11.26 -4.35
CA MET A 205 -2.01 -9.95 -3.96
C MET A 205 -1.37 -9.55 -2.62
N GLY A 206 -0.70 -8.40 -2.61
CA GLY A 206 0.04 -7.92 -1.44
C GLY A 206 1.56 -8.10 -1.56
N PRO A 207 2.29 -7.99 -0.44
CA PRO A 207 3.75 -7.99 -0.46
C PRO A 207 4.33 -9.37 -0.81
N LYS A 208 5.15 -9.42 -1.86
CA LYS A 208 5.86 -10.65 -2.31
C LYS A 208 6.78 -11.22 -1.23
N THR A 209 7.33 -10.37 -0.39
CA THR A 209 8.25 -10.73 0.69
C THR A 209 7.73 -10.18 2.00
N LEU A 210 7.63 -11.04 3.02
CA LEU A 210 7.42 -10.58 4.38
C LEU A 210 8.75 -10.47 5.09
N THR A 211 8.91 -9.40 5.85
CA THR A 211 10.10 -9.14 6.66
C THR A 211 9.77 -9.37 8.13
N CYS A 212 10.72 -9.96 8.84
CA CYS A 212 10.60 -10.16 10.27
C CYS A 212 10.94 -8.85 10.98
N GLN A 213 9.96 -8.29 11.67
CA GLN A 213 10.07 -7.01 12.36
C GLN A 213 10.78 -7.17 13.70
N ALA A 214 11.29 -6.06 14.24
CA ALA A 214 11.99 -6.03 15.52
C ALA A 214 11.10 -6.37 16.73
N ASP A 215 9.79 -6.50 16.54
CA ASP A 215 8.82 -6.92 17.56
C ASP A 215 8.54 -8.45 17.55
N GLY A 216 9.26 -9.22 16.72
CA GLY A 216 9.07 -10.66 16.58
C GLY A 216 7.87 -11.07 15.72
N THR A 217 7.22 -10.13 15.00
CA THR A 217 6.10 -10.41 14.11
C THR A 217 6.44 -10.22 12.63
N TRP A 218 5.82 -11.01 11.74
CA TRP A 218 5.93 -10.80 10.30
C TRP A 218 5.23 -9.51 9.89
N SER A 219 5.86 -8.75 8.99
CA SER A 219 5.26 -7.55 8.39
C SER A 219 3.87 -7.86 7.85
N LEU A 220 2.86 -7.12 8.30
CA LEU A 220 1.50 -7.21 7.79
C LEU A 220 1.25 -6.14 6.72
N PRO A 221 0.35 -6.36 5.75
CA PRO A 221 -0.51 -7.55 5.58
C PRO A 221 0.20 -8.75 4.93
N ALA A 222 -0.14 -9.98 5.33
CA ALA A 222 0.30 -11.18 4.63
C ALA A 222 -0.32 -11.26 3.22
N PRO A 223 0.42 -11.73 2.19
CA PRO A 223 -0.10 -11.80 0.83
C PRO A 223 -1.20 -12.86 0.70
N THR A 224 -2.11 -12.69 -0.24
CA THR A 224 -3.12 -13.69 -0.61
C THR A 224 -2.88 -14.18 -2.03
N CYS A 225 -2.94 -15.50 -2.23
CA CYS A 225 -2.97 -16.07 -3.58
C CYS A 225 -4.43 -16.21 -3.99
N GLU A 226 -4.84 -15.33 -4.89
CA GLU A 226 -6.16 -15.40 -5.48
C GLU A 226 -6.00 -16.02 -6.87
N VAL A 227 -6.96 -16.86 -7.27
CA VAL A 227 -7.12 -17.21 -8.69
C VAL A 227 -7.03 -15.90 -9.46
N ALA A 228 -6.21 -15.84 -10.51
CA ALA A 228 -6.02 -14.64 -11.31
C ALA A 228 -7.40 -14.19 -11.85
N ARG A 229 -8.14 -13.47 -11.01
CA ARG A 229 -9.43 -12.90 -11.27
C ARG A 229 -9.09 -11.66 -12.04
N SER A 230 -9.28 -11.80 -13.35
CA SER A 230 -9.87 -10.79 -14.23
C SER A 230 -9.50 -9.35 -13.84
N CYS A 231 -8.68 -8.69 -14.66
CA CYS A 231 -8.35 -7.26 -14.50
C CYS A 231 -9.56 -6.48 -13.99
N ASP A 232 -9.42 -5.79 -12.87
CA ASP A 232 -10.52 -5.05 -12.24
C ASP A 232 -11.24 -4.18 -13.28
N GLY A 233 -12.57 -4.26 -13.33
CA GLY A 233 -13.39 -3.43 -14.21
C GLY A 233 -14.61 -2.87 -13.47
N PRO A 234 -15.27 -1.83 -14.00
CA PRO A 234 -14.91 -0.97 -15.10
C PRO A 234 -14.42 0.42 -14.62
N VAL A 235 -13.46 0.99 -15.33
CA VAL A 235 -13.07 2.41 -15.19
C VAL A 235 -14.21 3.28 -15.69
N GLN A 236 -14.61 4.30 -14.92
CA GLN A 236 -15.57 5.29 -15.38
C GLN A 236 -14.93 6.16 -16.47
N LEU A 237 -15.46 6.09 -17.69
CA LEU A 237 -15.04 6.96 -18.80
C LEU A 237 -15.91 8.23 -18.80
N LEU A 238 -15.30 9.39 -18.52
CA LEU A 238 -16.01 10.66 -18.58
C LEU A 238 -16.39 10.99 -20.04
N ASN A 239 -17.67 11.30 -20.28
CA ASN A 239 -18.25 11.55 -21.62
C ASN A 239 -18.10 10.35 -22.58
N GLY A 240 -18.27 9.13 -22.07
CA GLY A 240 -18.35 7.92 -22.87
C GLY A 240 -18.85 6.71 -22.10
N ARG A 241 -18.87 5.56 -22.78
CA ARG A 241 -19.29 4.26 -22.26
C ARG A 241 -18.18 3.23 -22.45
N VAL A 242 -18.14 2.26 -21.54
CA VAL A 242 -17.22 1.12 -21.58
C VAL A 242 -18.06 -0.14 -21.70
N GLN A 243 -17.74 -0.98 -22.68
CA GLN A 243 -18.39 -2.26 -22.90
C GLN A 243 -17.37 -3.39 -22.67
N ASP A 244 -17.80 -4.43 -21.97
CA ASP A 244 -16.97 -5.59 -21.67
C ASP A 244 -17.17 -6.68 -22.72
N HIS A 245 -16.06 -7.19 -23.26
CA HIS A 245 -16.01 -8.23 -24.28
C HIS A 245 -15.12 -9.39 -23.84
N ASN A 246 -15.64 -10.61 -23.96
CA ASN A 246 -14.85 -11.83 -23.79
C ASN A 246 -14.39 -12.32 -25.16
N LEU A 247 -13.10 -12.20 -25.46
CA LEU A 247 -12.48 -12.70 -26.68
C LEU A 247 -11.82 -14.05 -26.42
N ASN A 248 -11.59 -14.84 -27.48
CA ASN A 248 -10.87 -16.12 -27.39
C ASN A 248 -9.44 -15.97 -26.81
N SER A 249 -8.86 -14.77 -26.87
CA SER A 249 -7.53 -14.41 -26.38
C SER A 249 -7.51 -13.74 -25.00
N GLY A 250 -8.67 -13.53 -24.35
CA GLY A 250 -8.78 -12.86 -23.04
C GLY A 250 -9.95 -11.88 -22.92
N ARG A 251 -10.12 -11.26 -21.74
CA ARG A 251 -11.11 -10.19 -21.49
C ARG A 251 -10.62 -8.87 -22.10
N ALA A 252 -11.50 -8.14 -22.78
CA ALA A 252 -11.21 -6.86 -23.40
C ALA A 252 -12.29 -5.82 -23.09
N LEU A 253 -11.89 -4.56 -22.96
CA LEU A 253 -12.79 -3.43 -22.78
C LEU A 253 -12.84 -2.62 -24.07
N GLU A 254 -14.04 -2.43 -24.61
CA GLU A 254 -14.31 -1.53 -25.74
C GLU A 254 -14.76 -0.17 -25.20
N PHE A 255 -14.10 0.89 -25.65
CA PHE A 255 -14.37 2.26 -25.21
C PHE A 255 -15.06 3.04 -26.32
N GLN A 256 -16.15 3.73 -25.97
CA GLN A 256 -16.94 4.46 -26.94
C GLN A 256 -17.37 5.81 -26.39
N CYS A 257 -16.91 6.91 -26.99
CA CYS A 257 -17.27 8.25 -26.54
C CYS A 257 -18.73 8.60 -26.83
N ASP A 258 -19.26 9.50 -26.01
CA ASP A 258 -20.58 10.09 -26.21
C ASP A 258 -20.57 11.00 -27.45
N LYS A 259 -21.78 11.31 -27.96
CA LYS A 259 -21.92 12.22 -29.10
C LYS A 259 -21.27 13.57 -28.75
N GLY A 260 -20.51 14.13 -29.69
CA GLY A 260 -19.77 15.37 -29.49
C GLY A 260 -18.35 15.21 -28.93
N PHE A 261 -17.90 13.99 -28.64
CA PHE A 261 -16.54 13.69 -28.19
C PHE A 261 -15.83 12.73 -29.15
N SER A 262 -14.52 12.90 -29.31
CA SER A 262 -13.62 12.02 -30.08
C SER A 262 -12.74 11.21 -29.14
N LEU A 263 -12.59 9.93 -29.46
CA LEU A 263 -11.76 9.00 -28.71
C LEU A 263 -10.28 9.22 -29.08
N VAL A 264 -9.44 9.51 -28.08
CA VAL A 264 -7.99 9.63 -28.21
C VAL A 264 -7.33 8.49 -27.44
N GLY A 265 -6.76 7.54 -28.18
CA GLY A 265 -6.19 6.29 -27.67
C GLY A 265 -6.75 5.07 -28.40
N ASP A 266 -6.54 3.89 -27.84
CA ASP A 266 -7.04 2.64 -28.41
C ASP A 266 -8.53 2.43 -28.08
N HIS A 267 -9.31 2.04 -29.09
CA HIS A 267 -10.74 1.76 -28.94
C HIS A 267 -11.03 0.43 -28.22
N LEU A 268 -10.07 -0.51 -28.20
CA LEU A 268 -10.18 -1.82 -27.60
C LEU A 268 -8.91 -2.11 -26.79
N VAL A 269 -9.06 -2.37 -25.48
CA VAL A 269 -7.93 -2.63 -24.56
C VAL A 269 -8.08 -4.02 -23.96
N VAL A 270 -7.06 -4.86 -24.12
CA VAL A 270 -7.09 -6.28 -23.72
C VAL A 270 -6.36 -6.48 -22.39
N CYS A 271 -6.95 -7.26 -21.49
CA CYS A 271 -6.33 -7.67 -20.23
C CYS A 271 -5.23 -8.71 -20.53
N LEU A 272 -3.97 -8.34 -20.30
CA LEU A 272 -2.82 -9.23 -20.47
C LEU A 272 -2.56 -10.10 -19.22
N GLY A 273 -3.33 -9.88 -18.15
CA GLY A 273 -3.19 -10.51 -16.85
C GLY A 273 -2.47 -9.60 -15.84
N GLY A 274 -2.72 -9.83 -14.55
CA GLY A 274 -2.01 -9.15 -13.48
C GLY A 274 -2.13 -7.63 -13.43
N ASN A 275 -3.36 -7.12 -13.59
CA ASN A 275 -3.67 -5.68 -13.64
C ASN A 275 -2.91 -4.91 -14.74
N THR A 276 -2.36 -5.63 -15.72
CA THR A 276 -1.66 -5.04 -16.86
C THR A 276 -2.57 -5.08 -18.08
N TRP A 277 -2.82 -3.91 -18.66
CA TRP A 277 -3.61 -3.73 -19.87
C TRP A 277 -2.69 -3.57 -21.08
N SER A 278 -3.16 -3.97 -22.27
CA SER A 278 -2.40 -3.86 -23.52
C SER A 278 -1.96 -2.43 -23.86
N SER A 279 -2.73 -1.44 -23.41
CA SER A 279 -2.44 -0.02 -23.58
C SER A 279 -3.12 0.81 -22.48
N ALA A 280 -2.74 2.09 -22.38
CA ALA A 280 -3.37 3.03 -21.46
C ALA A 280 -4.82 3.33 -21.87
N PHE A 281 -5.69 3.60 -20.89
CA PHE A 281 -7.10 3.88 -21.18
C PHE A 281 -7.29 5.15 -22.02
N PRO A 282 -8.15 5.08 -23.06
CA PRO A 282 -8.37 6.22 -23.94
C PRO A 282 -9.14 7.35 -23.23
N THR A 283 -9.03 8.56 -23.76
CA THR A 283 -9.76 9.73 -23.26
C THR A 283 -10.73 10.27 -24.31
N CYS A 284 -11.89 10.74 -23.86
CA CYS A 284 -12.88 11.39 -24.72
C CYS A 284 -12.65 12.90 -24.72
N GLN A 285 -12.05 13.40 -25.79
CA GLN A 285 -11.83 14.84 -25.96
C GLN A 285 -13.01 15.48 -26.69
N PRO A 286 -13.45 16.68 -26.30
CA PRO A 286 -14.58 17.33 -26.94
C PRO A 286 -14.22 17.72 -28.38
N LYS A 287 -15.14 17.47 -29.32
CA LYS A 287 -14.96 17.87 -30.72
C LYS A 287 -15.00 19.39 -30.84
N SER A 288 -14.29 19.90 -31.83
CA SER A 288 -14.30 21.34 -32.15
C SER A 288 -15.65 21.74 -32.74
N CYS A 289 -16.13 22.92 -32.32
CA CYS A 289 -17.30 23.57 -32.84
C CYS A 289 -16.90 24.69 -33.81
N PRO A 290 -17.69 24.91 -34.88
CA PRO A 290 -17.47 26.04 -35.75
C PRO A 290 -17.65 27.36 -34.95
N PRO A 291 -17.08 28.47 -35.43
CA PRO A 291 -17.26 29.77 -34.81
C PRO A 291 -18.75 30.13 -34.64
N PRO A 292 -19.16 30.69 -33.49
CA PRO A 292 -20.57 30.96 -33.20
C PRO A 292 -21.19 31.98 -34.16
N PRO A 293 -22.52 31.90 -34.42
CA PRO A 293 -23.20 32.84 -35.31
C PRO A 293 -23.03 34.30 -34.84
N GLY A 294 -22.51 35.16 -35.73
CA GLY A 294 -22.25 36.58 -35.43
C GLY A 294 -20.91 36.86 -34.76
N TRP A 295 -20.07 35.85 -34.53
CA TRP A 295 -18.70 36.03 -34.04
C TRP A 295 -17.85 36.73 -35.11
N ARG A 296 -17.46 37.97 -34.84
CA ARG A 296 -16.34 38.62 -35.53
C ARG A 296 -15.09 38.40 -34.69
N GLY A 297 -14.16 37.59 -35.18
CA GLY A 297 -12.88 37.36 -34.52
C GLY A 297 -12.24 38.70 -34.13
N ASN A 298 -11.69 38.76 -32.92
CA ASN A 298 -11.06 39.96 -32.39
C ASN A 298 -9.78 40.24 -33.20
N ALA A 299 -9.85 41.09 -34.22
CA ALA A 299 -8.69 41.49 -35.03
C ALA A 299 -7.75 42.48 -34.29
N SER A 300 -7.73 42.43 -32.95
CA SER A 300 -6.90 43.30 -32.13
C SER A 300 -6.55 42.61 -30.82
N ARG A 301 -5.59 41.69 -30.90
CA ARG A 301 -4.49 41.49 -29.93
C ARG A 301 -3.65 40.29 -30.35
N SER A 302 -2.37 40.57 -30.64
CA SER A 302 -1.18 39.74 -30.45
C SER A 302 -1.28 38.23 -30.73
N VAL A 303 -0.53 37.80 -31.76
CA VAL A 303 0.20 36.52 -31.87
C VAL A 303 -0.13 35.50 -30.77
N GLY A 304 -1.03 34.56 -31.06
CA GLY A 304 -1.32 33.43 -30.18
C GLY A 304 -2.65 32.76 -30.47
N SER A 305 -2.62 31.68 -31.26
CA SER A 305 -3.65 30.65 -31.50
C SER A 305 -5.03 31.08 -32.07
N PRO A 306 -5.58 30.37 -33.07
CA PRO A 306 -6.99 30.49 -33.41
C PRO A 306 -7.83 30.11 -32.18
N GLN A 307 -8.81 30.94 -31.82
CA GLN A 307 -9.67 30.65 -30.68
C GLN A 307 -10.59 29.49 -31.04
N GLU A 308 -10.27 28.30 -30.54
CA GLU A 308 -11.04 27.08 -30.75
C GLU A 308 -12.20 26.99 -29.76
N PHE A 309 -13.36 26.55 -30.26
CA PHE A 309 -14.56 26.32 -29.46
C PHE A 309 -14.83 24.83 -29.38
N TYR A 310 -15.38 24.36 -28.26
CA TYR A 310 -15.62 22.94 -28.04
C TYR A 310 -17.06 22.65 -27.60
N VAL A 311 -17.51 21.42 -27.82
CA VAL A 311 -18.83 20.94 -27.38
C VAL A 311 -18.99 21.14 -25.86
N GLY A 312 -20.16 21.62 -25.43
CA GLY A 312 -20.46 21.94 -24.03
C GLY A 312 -20.09 23.37 -23.60
N GLN A 313 -19.30 24.10 -24.41
CA GLN A 313 -18.96 25.49 -24.13
C GLN A 313 -20.19 26.40 -24.29
N SER A 314 -20.40 27.31 -23.34
CA SER A 314 -21.47 28.30 -23.35
C SER A 314 -20.90 29.71 -23.42
N LEU A 315 -21.41 30.52 -24.35
CA LEU A 315 -20.94 31.88 -24.60
C LEU A 315 -22.09 32.87 -24.43
N PRO A 316 -21.85 34.01 -23.75
CA PRO A 316 -22.87 35.04 -23.61
C PRO A 316 -23.17 35.67 -24.97
N VAL A 317 -24.45 35.94 -25.23
CA VAL A 317 -24.89 36.60 -26.46
C VAL A 317 -25.52 37.95 -26.17
N SER A 318 -25.12 38.95 -26.98
CA SER A 318 -25.74 40.27 -26.96
C SER A 318 -26.87 40.30 -27.98
N CYS A 319 -28.11 40.46 -27.51
CA CYS A 319 -29.26 40.48 -28.40
C CYS A 319 -29.25 41.70 -29.34
N PRO A 320 -29.66 41.53 -30.62
CA PRO A 320 -29.87 42.64 -31.55
C PRO A 320 -30.88 43.68 -31.02
N LYS A 321 -30.80 44.92 -31.54
CA LYS A 321 -31.67 46.03 -31.11
C LYS A 321 -33.16 45.64 -31.18
N GLY A 322 -33.89 45.82 -30.07
CA GLY A 322 -35.33 45.53 -29.97
C GLY A 322 -35.68 44.13 -29.41
N GLN A 323 -34.67 43.35 -29.02
CA GLN A 323 -34.86 42.06 -28.34
C GLN A 323 -34.28 42.12 -26.92
N LYS A 324 -34.86 41.34 -26.00
CA LYS A 324 -34.30 41.13 -24.65
C LYS A 324 -33.89 39.68 -24.46
N VAL A 325 -32.88 39.48 -23.61
CA VAL A 325 -32.41 38.17 -23.20
C VAL A 325 -33.49 37.47 -22.37
N ARG A 326 -33.79 36.23 -22.72
CA ARG A 326 -34.69 35.32 -22.00
C ARG A 326 -33.88 34.13 -21.47
N GLY A 327 -34.00 33.82 -20.19
CA GLY A 327 -33.30 32.69 -19.57
C GLY A 327 -31.79 32.94 -19.37
N SER A 328 -30.96 31.96 -19.74
CA SER A 328 -29.51 31.91 -19.42
C SER A 328 -28.63 32.92 -20.15
N GLY A 329 -29.14 33.64 -21.16
CA GLY A 329 -28.38 34.67 -21.89
C GLY A 329 -27.16 34.18 -22.67
N SER A 330 -27.03 32.87 -22.87
CA SER A 330 -25.88 32.24 -23.50
C SER A 330 -26.33 31.23 -24.55
N ILE A 331 -25.55 31.11 -25.62
CA ILE A 331 -25.65 30.01 -26.58
C ILE A 331 -24.64 28.93 -26.20
N THR A 332 -25.02 27.67 -26.37
CA THR A 332 -24.19 26.51 -26.02
C THR A 332 -23.91 25.69 -27.27
N CYS A 333 -22.66 25.22 -27.43
CA CYS A 333 -22.35 24.27 -28.49
C CYS A 333 -22.85 22.86 -28.12
N ARG A 334 -23.70 22.31 -28.98
CA ARG A 334 -24.38 21.02 -28.79
C ARG A 334 -23.51 19.84 -29.26
N PRO A 335 -23.83 18.60 -28.83
CA PRO A 335 -23.16 17.37 -29.26
C PRO A 335 -23.08 17.12 -30.77
N ASP A 336 -23.96 17.75 -31.55
CA ASP A 336 -23.98 17.70 -33.02
C ASP A 336 -23.08 18.76 -33.69
N GLN A 337 -22.23 19.44 -32.91
CA GLN A 337 -21.35 20.53 -33.35
C GLN A 337 -22.12 21.76 -33.87
N THR A 338 -23.37 21.95 -33.45
CA THR A 338 -24.17 23.14 -33.76
C THR A 338 -24.38 24.00 -32.52
N TRP A 339 -24.48 25.32 -32.72
CA TRP A 339 -24.84 26.24 -31.64
C TRP A 339 -26.35 26.28 -31.45
N THR A 340 -26.81 26.37 -30.21
CA THR A 340 -28.22 26.70 -29.91
C THR A 340 -28.62 28.00 -30.62
N SER A 341 -29.85 28.05 -31.14
CA SER A 341 -30.33 29.22 -31.89
C SER A 341 -30.36 30.49 -31.03
N VAL A 342 -29.85 31.59 -31.57
CA VAL A 342 -29.92 32.92 -30.94
C VAL A 342 -31.38 33.33 -30.66
N GLY A 343 -32.33 32.88 -31.49
CA GLY A 343 -33.76 33.13 -31.28
C GLY A 343 -34.37 32.41 -30.07
N SER A 344 -33.71 31.39 -29.51
CA SER A 344 -34.15 30.80 -28.23
C SER A 344 -33.70 31.60 -27.00
N VAL A 345 -32.71 32.48 -27.16
CA VAL A 345 -32.15 33.32 -26.10
C VAL A 345 -32.67 34.76 -26.20
N CYS A 346 -32.92 35.25 -27.41
CA CYS A 346 -33.39 36.60 -27.65
C CYS A 346 -34.86 36.59 -28.06
N GLU A 347 -35.72 37.19 -27.23
CA GLU A 347 -37.14 37.36 -27.52
C GLU A 347 -37.42 38.79 -27.98
N THR A 348 -38.29 38.93 -28.98
CA THR A 348 -38.77 40.24 -29.46
C THR A 348 -39.65 40.87 -28.40
N VAL A 349 -39.25 42.04 -27.89
CA VAL A 349 -40.03 42.77 -26.89
C VAL A 349 -40.65 43.99 -27.54
N CYS A 350 -41.99 44.02 -27.56
CA CYS A 350 -42.72 45.24 -27.88
C CYS A 350 -42.64 46.19 -26.69
N TRP A 351 -42.20 47.43 -26.93
CA TRP A 351 -42.14 48.46 -25.88
C TRP A 351 -43.55 48.77 -25.35
N MET A 352 -44.53 48.92 -26.25
CA MET A 352 -45.94 49.02 -25.89
C MET A 352 -46.60 47.64 -26.05
N PRO A 353 -47.29 47.11 -25.02
CA PRO A 353 -47.90 45.78 -25.09
C PRO A 353 -49.05 45.74 -26.11
N CYS A 354 -49.15 44.64 -26.84
CA CYS A 354 -50.29 44.36 -27.71
C CYS A 354 -51.55 44.11 -26.84
N GLN A 355 -52.65 44.76 -27.18
CA GLN A 355 -53.93 44.63 -26.49
C GLN A 355 -54.77 43.50 -27.11
N ASN A 356 -55.85 43.12 -26.43
CA ASN A 356 -56.89 42.21 -26.95
C ASN A 356 -56.35 40.88 -27.53
N GLY A 357 -55.31 40.32 -26.92
CA GLY A 357 -54.71 39.04 -27.31
C GLY A 357 -53.81 39.09 -28.55
N GLY A 358 -53.39 40.28 -28.99
CA GLY A 358 -52.46 40.43 -30.11
C GLY A 358 -51.05 39.88 -29.83
N VAL A 359 -50.38 39.42 -30.89
CA VAL A 359 -49.01 38.85 -30.81
C VAL A 359 -47.98 39.86 -31.32
N CYS A 360 -46.94 40.11 -30.54
CA CYS A 360 -45.86 41.03 -30.92
C CYS A 360 -45.00 40.43 -32.04
N GLN A 361 -44.93 41.07 -33.20
CA GLN A 361 -44.05 40.63 -34.31
C GLN A 361 -42.76 41.41 -34.38
N ARG A 362 -42.79 42.71 -34.05
CA ARG A 362 -41.65 43.62 -34.11
C ARG A 362 -41.95 44.85 -33.23
N PRO A 363 -40.96 45.69 -32.88
CA PRO A 363 -41.18 46.81 -31.97
C PRO A 363 -42.36 47.69 -32.40
N ASN A 364 -43.37 47.81 -31.53
CA ASN A 364 -44.61 48.59 -31.72
C ASN A 364 -45.49 48.16 -32.91
N ALA A 365 -45.38 46.91 -33.38
CA ALA A 365 -46.29 46.34 -34.36
C ALA A 365 -46.79 44.96 -33.92
N CYS A 366 -48.10 44.87 -33.76
CA CYS A 366 -48.80 43.68 -33.31
C CYS A 366 -49.57 43.02 -34.46
N THR A 367 -49.65 41.69 -34.43
CA THR A 367 -50.63 40.94 -35.23
C THR A 367 -51.89 40.80 -34.39
N CYS A 368 -53.00 41.30 -34.91
CA CYS A 368 -54.26 41.33 -34.18
C CYS A 368 -55.05 40.03 -34.36
N GLN A 369 -55.73 39.64 -33.28
CA GLN A 369 -56.74 38.59 -33.32
C GLN A 369 -57.93 39.03 -34.18
N GLU A 370 -58.72 38.07 -34.64
CA GLU A 370 -59.87 38.34 -35.49
C GLU A 370 -60.82 39.38 -34.86
N GLY A 371 -61.26 40.35 -35.66
CA GLY A 371 -62.14 41.42 -35.21
C GLY A 371 -61.45 42.63 -34.56
N TRP A 372 -60.12 42.68 -34.51
CA TRP A 372 -59.35 43.83 -34.00
C TRP A 372 -58.35 44.37 -35.04
N MET A 373 -58.11 45.67 -35.01
CA MET A 373 -57.16 46.41 -35.86
C MET A 373 -56.47 47.52 -35.05
N GLY A 374 -55.59 48.28 -35.71
CA GLY A 374 -54.71 49.26 -35.06
C GLY A 374 -53.31 48.69 -34.83
N ARG A 375 -52.36 49.56 -34.46
CA ARG A 375 -50.94 49.20 -34.33
C ARG A 375 -50.66 48.29 -33.13
N LEU A 376 -51.50 48.39 -32.09
CA LEU A 376 -51.45 47.65 -30.84
C LEU A 376 -52.74 46.81 -30.65
N CYS A 377 -53.55 46.64 -31.69
CA CYS A 377 -54.84 45.95 -31.62
C CYS A 377 -55.85 46.63 -30.67
N GLU A 378 -55.80 47.96 -30.64
CA GLU A 378 -56.60 48.82 -29.77
C GLU A 378 -57.99 49.16 -30.36
N GLU A 379 -58.21 48.93 -31.65
CA GLU A 379 -59.45 49.31 -32.34
C GLU A 379 -60.26 48.07 -32.76
N PRO A 380 -61.58 47.99 -32.49
CA PRO A 380 -62.42 46.90 -32.97
C PRO A 380 -62.84 47.08 -34.43
N ILE A 381 -62.90 45.98 -35.19
CA ILE A 381 -63.40 45.93 -36.56
C ILE A 381 -64.91 45.67 -36.55
N CYS A 382 -65.67 46.56 -37.17
CA CYS A 382 -67.07 46.33 -37.52
C CYS A 382 -67.15 45.95 -39.01
N ILE A 383 -67.64 44.74 -39.37
CA ILE A 383 -67.71 44.23 -40.78
C ILE A 383 -68.40 45.24 -41.71
N LEU A 384 -69.29 46.05 -41.16
CA LEU A 384 -69.91 47.16 -41.85
C LEU A 384 -70.01 48.38 -40.91
N PRO A 385 -69.84 49.63 -41.40
CA PRO A 385 -69.78 50.82 -40.54
C PRO A 385 -71.07 51.05 -39.77
N CYS A 386 -70.98 51.53 -38.52
CA CYS A 386 -72.15 51.95 -37.75
C CYS A 386 -72.79 53.17 -38.43
N LEU A 387 -74.09 53.12 -38.68
CA LEU A 387 -74.83 54.18 -39.37
C LEU A 387 -75.39 55.20 -38.38
N ASN A 388 -75.85 56.34 -38.88
CA ASN A 388 -76.55 57.38 -38.11
C ASN A 388 -75.82 57.86 -36.84
N GLY A 389 -74.48 57.90 -36.88
CA GLY A 389 -73.64 58.36 -35.76
C GLY A 389 -73.37 57.30 -34.68
N GLY A 390 -73.66 56.02 -34.94
CA GLY A 390 -73.29 54.93 -34.03
C GLY A 390 -71.77 54.78 -33.87
N ARG A 391 -71.33 54.36 -32.67
CA ARG A 391 -69.91 54.12 -32.34
C ARG A 391 -69.61 52.62 -32.31
N CYS A 392 -68.55 52.18 -32.99
CA CYS A 392 -68.07 50.79 -32.89
C CYS A 392 -67.37 50.63 -31.52
N VAL A 393 -67.89 49.74 -30.66
CA VAL A 393 -67.42 49.59 -29.27
C VAL A 393 -66.83 48.21 -28.97
N ALA A 394 -67.13 47.22 -29.82
CA ALA A 394 -66.54 45.89 -29.80
C ALA A 394 -66.66 45.27 -31.19
N PRO A 395 -65.93 44.18 -31.49
CA PRO A 395 -66.04 43.51 -32.78
C PRO A 395 -67.51 43.22 -33.11
N TYR A 396 -67.95 43.67 -34.28
CA TYR A 396 -69.31 43.48 -34.78
C TYR A 396 -70.43 44.12 -33.94
N LYS A 397 -70.11 45.03 -33.00
CA LYS A 397 -71.08 45.67 -32.10
C LYS A 397 -71.02 47.20 -32.18
N CYS A 398 -72.13 47.79 -32.61
CA CYS A 398 -72.35 49.23 -32.59
C CYS A 398 -73.14 49.64 -31.34
N GLU A 399 -72.69 50.72 -30.70
CA GLU A 399 -73.48 51.47 -29.73
C GLU A 399 -74.28 52.55 -30.48
N CYS A 400 -75.60 52.51 -30.34
CA CYS A 400 -76.49 53.40 -31.09
C CYS A 400 -76.86 54.65 -30.29
N PRO A 401 -76.84 55.83 -30.93
CA PRO A 401 -77.33 57.05 -30.30
C PRO A 401 -78.85 56.95 -30.05
N ALA A 402 -79.34 57.75 -29.11
CA ALA A 402 -80.74 57.77 -28.73
C ALA A 402 -81.68 57.90 -29.94
N GLY A 403 -82.72 57.07 -29.99
CA GLY A 403 -83.68 57.02 -31.10
C GLY A 403 -83.27 56.14 -32.27
N TRP A 404 -82.14 55.42 -32.19
CA TRP A 404 -81.71 54.43 -33.18
C TRP A 404 -81.47 53.07 -32.55
N THR A 405 -81.74 52.00 -33.30
CA THR A 405 -81.56 50.60 -32.88
C THR A 405 -81.15 49.74 -34.07
N GLY A 406 -80.95 48.44 -33.83
CA GLY A 406 -80.41 47.49 -34.79
C GLY A 406 -78.89 47.36 -34.70
N THR A 407 -78.36 46.28 -35.29
CA THR A 407 -76.94 45.89 -35.19
C THR A 407 -75.94 46.92 -35.71
N ARG A 408 -76.39 47.85 -36.57
CA ARG A 408 -75.61 48.94 -37.13
C ARG A 408 -76.30 50.30 -36.98
N CYS A 409 -77.26 50.42 -36.05
CA CYS A 409 -78.02 51.65 -35.83
C CYS A 409 -78.82 52.12 -37.07
N GLN A 410 -79.26 51.17 -37.89
CA GLN A 410 -79.98 51.41 -39.14
C GLN A 410 -81.48 51.67 -38.91
N THR A 411 -82.03 51.24 -37.77
CA THR A 411 -83.47 51.28 -37.51
C THR A 411 -83.79 52.47 -36.63
N ALA A 412 -84.66 53.37 -37.10
CA ALA A 412 -85.17 54.47 -36.28
C ALA A 412 -86.19 53.97 -35.26
N VAL A 413 -86.14 54.52 -34.04
CA VAL A 413 -87.09 54.27 -32.94
C VAL A 413 -87.89 55.53 -32.69
N CYS A 414 -89.21 55.41 -32.70
CA CYS A 414 -90.14 56.49 -32.36
C CYS A 414 -90.68 56.22 -30.96
N SER A 415 -90.61 57.20 -30.05
CA SER A 415 -91.11 57.06 -28.68
C SER A 415 -92.63 56.84 -28.63
N SER A 416 -93.37 57.36 -29.61
CA SER A 416 -94.77 57.03 -29.87
C SER A 416 -94.88 56.18 -31.14
N PRO A 417 -95.66 55.08 -31.15
CA PRO A 417 -95.83 54.25 -32.33
C PRO A 417 -96.51 55.03 -33.46
N CYS A 418 -96.03 54.85 -34.68
CA CYS A 418 -96.67 55.41 -35.86
C CYS A 418 -98.01 54.71 -36.10
N LEU A 419 -99.12 55.45 -36.02
CA LEU A 419 -100.46 54.90 -36.15
C LEU A 419 -100.84 54.70 -37.63
N ASN A 420 -101.95 53.99 -37.87
CA ASN A 420 -102.55 53.82 -39.20
C ASN A 420 -101.60 53.28 -40.28
N GLY A 421 -100.73 52.34 -39.90
CA GLY A 421 -99.75 51.71 -40.80
C GLY A 421 -98.55 52.59 -41.15
N GLY A 422 -98.32 53.70 -40.45
CA GLY A 422 -97.13 54.52 -40.63
C GLY A 422 -95.84 53.81 -40.22
N ARG A 423 -94.71 54.20 -40.82
CA ARG A 423 -93.38 53.65 -40.51
C ARG A 423 -92.48 54.71 -39.88
N CYS A 424 -91.79 54.36 -38.80
CA CYS A 424 -90.77 55.24 -38.22
C CYS A 424 -89.57 55.32 -39.16
N VAL A 425 -89.25 56.52 -39.65
CA VAL A 425 -88.16 56.75 -40.62
C VAL A 425 -87.01 57.55 -40.05
N ARG A 426 -87.24 58.27 -38.95
CA ARG A 426 -86.24 58.96 -38.12
C ARG A 426 -86.76 59.01 -36.68
N PRO A 427 -85.88 59.25 -35.68
CA PRO A 427 -86.31 59.43 -34.30
C PRO A 427 -87.51 60.38 -34.19
N ASN A 428 -88.62 59.89 -33.62
CA ASN A 428 -89.87 60.62 -33.43
C ASN A 428 -90.50 61.23 -34.72
N ARG A 429 -90.21 60.67 -35.89
CA ARG A 429 -90.81 61.10 -37.17
C ARG A 429 -91.32 59.91 -37.97
N CYS A 430 -92.64 59.85 -38.10
CA CYS A 430 -93.33 58.85 -38.90
C CYS A 430 -93.47 59.28 -40.37
N SER A 431 -93.33 58.31 -41.27
CA SER A 431 -93.81 58.41 -42.63
C SER A 431 -95.19 57.75 -42.70
N CYS A 432 -96.19 58.52 -43.11
CA CYS A 432 -97.59 58.11 -43.05
C CYS A 432 -98.06 57.48 -44.35
N SER A 433 -98.92 56.47 -44.23
CA SER A 433 -99.63 55.88 -45.36
C SER A 433 -100.52 56.92 -46.07
N PRO A 434 -100.84 56.73 -47.37
CA PRO A 434 -101.70 57.64 -48.12
C PRO A 434 -103.03 57.92 -47.39
N GLY A 435 -103.42 59.19 -47.33
CA GLY A 435 -104.62 59.62 -46.61
C GLY A 435 -104.41 59.97 -45.13
N TRP A 436 -103.21 59.78 -44.57
CA TRP A 436 -102.87 60.17 -43.20
C TRP A 436 -101.76 61.23 -43.16
N SER A 437 -101.71 62.01 -42.09
CA SER A 437 -100.75 63.09 -41.84
C SER A 437 -100.56 63.33 -40.33
N GLY A 438 -99.64 64.23 -39.97
CA GLY A 438 -99.22 64.45 -38.58
C GLY A 438 -97.94 63.68 -38.23
N HIS A 439 -97.34 64.02 -37.09
CA HIS A 439 -96.04 63.46 -36.67
C HIS A 439 -96.07 61.96 -36.33
N ASP A 440 -97.23 61.45 -35.95
CA ASP A 440 -97.56 60.10 -35.52
C ASP A 440 -98.60 59.43 -36.43
N CYS A 441 -98.96 60.09 -37.54
CA CYS A 441 -99.97 59.64 -38.50
C CYS A 441 -101.40 59.52 -37.93
N SER A 442 -101.70 60.25 -36.86
CA SER A 442 -103.03 60.29 -36.24
C SER A 442 -104.07 61.07 -37.05
N ARG A 443 -103.67 62.00 -37.92
CA ARG A 443 -104.60 62.92 -38.60
C ARG A 443 -104.98 62.39 -39.99
N LYS A 444 -106.28 62.33 -40.29
CA LYS A 444 -106.78 61.98 -41.63
C LYS A 444 -106.66 63.21 -42.55
N ARG A 445 -106.06 63.06 -43.74
CA ARG A 445 -106.01 64.11 -44.76
C ARG A 445 -107.43 64.36 -45.28
N LYS A 446 -107.92 65.60 -45.19
CA LYS A 446 -109.18 66.00 -45.84
C LYS A 446 -108.93 66.11 -47.34
N SER A 447 -109.63 65.31 -48.15
CA SER A 447 -109.62 65.44 -49.61
C SER A 447 -110.34 66.73 -49.99
N VAL A 448 -109.61 67.71 -50.51
CA VAL A 448 -110.20 68.87 -51.17
C VAL A 448 -110.21 68.56 -52.66
N TYR A 449 -111.37 68.19 -53.20
CA TYR A 449 -111.63 68.16 -54.63
C TYR A 449 -111.83 69.61 -55.09
N TYR A 450 -110.96 70.12 -55.95
CA TYR A 450 -111.24 71.32 -56.74
C TYR A 450 -111.94 70.87 -58.03
N HIS A 451 -113.23 71.19 -58.16
CA HIS A 451 -113.86 71.35 -59.48
C HIS A 451 -113.70 72.83 -59.88
N PHE A 452 -113.34 73.08 -61.14
CA PHE A 452 -113.48 74.41 -61.74
C PHE A 452 -114.92 74.88 -61.69
#